data_AF-A0A5C6M1N3-F1
#
_entry.id   AF-A0A5C6M1N3-F1
#
_cell.length_a   1.000
_cell.length_b   1.000
_cell.length_c   1.000
_cell.angle_alpha   90.00
_cell.angle_beta   90.00
_cell.angle_gamma   90.00
#
_symmetry.space_group_name_H-M   'P 1'
#
loop_
_entity.id
_entity.type
_entity.pdbx_description
1 polymer ?
#
loop_
_entity_poly.entity_id
_entity_poly.type
_entity_poly.pdbx_seq_one_letter_code
_entity_poly.pdbx_strand_id
1 'polypeptide(L)'
;MAMCSTLINRSLRGGLVVVGGLNLGGSLELIHNAIDVVELAVEKGANLVLMPVTARKQLVDLSDEMATKVNVLFYSDVREAFVKAITD
;
A
#
# COMPACT_ATOMS: atom_id res chain seq x y z
N MET A 1 2.38 -0.63 -10.90
CA MET A 1 2.84 -1.99 -10.56
C MET A 1 2.34 -3.05 -11.52
N ALA A 2 1.05 -3.10 -11.85
CA ALA A 2 0.50 -4.06 -12.83
C ALA A 2 1.28 -4.09 -14.15
N MET A 3 1.61 -2.92 -14.72
CA MET A 3 2.42 -2.84 -15.94
C MET A 3 3.82 -3.48 -15.76
N CYS A 4 4.53 -3.13 -14.69
CA CYS A 4 5.87 -3.67 -14.41
C CYS A 4 5.83 -5.17 -14.14
N SER A 5 4.83 -5.67 -13.39
CA SER A 5 4.69 -7.09 -13.07
C SER A 5 4.43 -7.93 -14.32
N THR A 6 3.63 -7.42 -15.27
CA THR A 6 3.43 -8.05 -16.57
C THR A 6 4.71 -8.08 -17.40
N LEU A 7 5.48 -6.98 -17.42
CA LEU A 7 6.75 -6.91 -18.18
C LEU A 7 7.79 -7.93 -17.70
N ILE A 8 7.87 -8.16 -16.39
CA ILE A 8 8.80 -9.14 -15.81
C ILE A 8 8.20 -10.55 -15.64
N ASN A 9 6.97 -10.74 -16.12
CA ASN A 9 6.21 -11.98 -16.03
C ASN A 9 6.15 -12.59 -14.62
N ARG A 10 5.97 -11.72 -13.59
CA ARG A 10 5.75 -12.13 -12.21
C ARG A 10 4.37 -11.72 -11.72
N SER A 11 3.75 -12.59 -10.94
CA SER A 11 2.49 -12.28 -10.27
C SER A 11 2.73 -11.39 -9.05
N LEU A 12 1.79 -10.49 -8.80
CA LEU A 12 1.74 -9.71 -7.55
C LEU A 12 1.15 -10.60 -6.44
N ARG A 13 1.45 -10.25 -5.18
CA ARG A 13 0.88 -10.91 -4.01
C ARG A 13 -0.64 -10.81 -4.00
N GLY A 14 -1.32 -11.93 -3.72
CA GLY A 14 -2.77 -11.97 -3.55
C GLY A 14 -3.22 -11.22 -2.28
N GLY A 15 -4.39 -10.59 -2.34
CA GLY A 15 -4.93 -9.81 -1.21
C GLY A 15 -4.15 -8.52 -0.90
N LEU A 16 -3.33 -8.05 -1.85
CA LEU A 16 -2.57 -6.81 -1.77
C LEU A 16 -3.39 -5.63 -2.30
N VAL A 17 -3.50 -4.58 -1.49
CA VAL A 17 -3.99 -3.26 -1.90
C VAL A 17 -2.82 -2.29 -1.87
N VAL A 18 -2.69 -1.47 -2.91
CA VAL A 18 -1.62 -0.47 -3.02
C VAL A 18 -2.28 0.90 -3.09
N VAL A 19 -1.80 1.82 -2.24
CA VAL A 19 -2.29 3.19 -2.16
C VAL A 19 -1.13 4.16 -2.28
N GLY A 20 -1.25 5.12 -3.20
CA GLY A 20 -0.28 6.21 -3.33
C GLY A 20 -0.27 6.80 -4.73
N GLY A 21 -0.05 8.12 -4.82
CA GLY A 21 0.16 8.82 -6.08
C GLY A 21 1.63 8.80 -6.46
N LEU A 22 1.90 8.63 -7.76
CA LEU A 22 3.24 8.74 -8.33
C LEU A 22 3.26 9.92 -9.29
N ASN A 23 4.16 10.87 -9.07
CA ASN A 23 4.37 11.97 -10.00
C ASN A 23 5.39 11.60 -11.10
N LEU A 24 5.46 12.42 -12.14
CA LEU A 24 6.41 12.25 -13.25
C LEU A 24 7.89 12.34 -12.81
N GLY A 25 8.16 13.03 -11.70
CA GLY A 25 9.49 13.13 -11.10
C GLY A 25 9.90 11.91 -10.26
N GLY A 26 9.07 10.87 -10.21
CA GLY A 26 9.34 9.66 -9.41
C GLY A 26 9.10 9.83 -7.91
N SER A 27 8.56 10.96 -7.47
CA SER A 27 8.24 11.21 -6.06
C SER A 27 6.82 10.75 -5.72
N LEU A 28 6.61 10.48 -4.43
CA LEU A 28 5.34 10.04 -3.88
C LEU A 28 4.47 11.23 -3.50
N GLU A 29 3.20 11.20 -3.90
CA GLU A 29 2.23 12.18 -3.46
C GLU A 29 1.72 11.91 -2.05
N LEU A 30 1.29 12.98 -1.38
CA LEU A 30 0.68 12.90 -0.06
C LEU A 30 -0.72 12.30 -0.17
N ILE A 31 -1.00 11.34 0.72
CA ILE A 31 -2.34 10.81 0.92
C ILE A 31 -2.96 11.62 2.06
N HIS A 32 -4.19 12.10 1.86
CA HIS A 32 -4.89 12.93 2.85
C HIS A 32 -5.93 12.14 3.67
N ASN A 33 -6.43 11.02 3.14
CA ASN A 33 -7.50 10.21 3.72
C ASN A 33 -7.05 8.75 3.95
N ALA A 34 -5.86 8.55 4.51
CA ALA A 34 -5.28 7.21 4.65
C ALA A 34 -6.13 6.25 5.50
N ILE A 35 -6.88 6.77 6.49
CA ILE A 35 -7.73 5.98 7.39
C ILE A 35 -8.91 5.38 6.62
N ASP A 36 -9.72 6.21 5.95
CA ASP A 36 -10.84 5.78 5.09
C ASP A 36 -10.42 4.72 4.06
N VAL A 37 -9.23 4.89 3.46
CA VAL A 37 -8.74 3.94 2.46
C VAL A 37 -8.40 2.59 3.08
N VAL A 38 -7.82 2.58 4.29
CA VAL A 38 -7.55 1.34 5.02
C VAL A 38 -8.84 0.69 5.49
N GLU A 39 -9.79 1.46 6.00
CA GLU A 39 -11.13 0.99 6.37
C GLU A 39 -11.78 0.25 5.20
N LEU A 40 -11.83 0.92 4.05
CA LEU A 40 -12.41 0.33 2.85
C LEU A 40 -11.62 -0.91 2.40
N ALA A 41 -10.29 -0.91 2.50
CA ALA A 41 -9.49 -2.07 2.14
C ALA A 41 -9.76 -3.28 3.06
N VAL A 42 -9.92 -3.04 4.37
CA VAL A 42 -10.26 -4.06 5.37
C VAL A 42 -11.65 -4.63 5.09
N GLU A 43 -12.64 -3.78 4.83
CA GLU A 43 -14.01 -4.21 4.48
C GLU A 43 -14.06 -5.06 3.21
N LYS A 44 -13.15 -4.83 2.26
CA LYS A 44 -13.00 -5.63 1.04
C LYS A 44 -12.16 -6.90 1.24
N GLY A 45 -11.67 -7.17 2.45
CA GLY A 45 -10.88 -8.36 2.77
C GLY A 45 -9.44 -8.29 2.27
N ALA A 46 -8.83 -7.11 2.24
CA ALA A 46 -7.41 -6.97 1.97
C ALA A 46 -6.60 -7.57 3.13
N ASN A 47 -5.65 -8.45 2.80
CA ASN A 47 -4.72 -9.00 3.80
C ASN A 47 -3.52 -8.06 4.02
N LEU A 48 -3.15 -7.31 2.98
CA LEU A 48 -1.99 -6.44 3.01
C LEU A 48 -2.29 -5.10 2.33
N VAL A 49 -2.01 -3.99 3.02
CA VAL A 49 -2.11 -2.65 2.45
C VAL A 49 -0.73 -2.01 2.38
N LEU A 50 -0.35 -1.59 1.18
CA LEU A 50 0.91 -0.93 0.89
C LEU A 50 0.70 0.57 0.75
N MET A 51 1.46 1.39 1.48
CA MET A 51 1.25 2.84 1.50
C MET A 51 2.55 3.63 1.72
N PRO A 52 2.62 4.89 1.29
CA PRO A 52 3.79 5.74 1.50
C PRO A 52 4.00 6.02 2.99
N VAL A 53 5.27 6.13 3.40
CA VAL A 53 5.67 6.45 4.78
C VAL A 53 5.10 7.78 5.28
N THR A 54 4.73 8.69 4.37
CA THR A 54 4.07 9.96 4.69
C THR A 54 2.71 9.78 5.34
N ALA A 55 1.98 8.71 4.97
CA ALA A 55 0.68 8.37 5.55
C ALA A 55 0.80 7.79 6.97
N ARG A 56 1.99 7.36 7.41
CA ARG A 56 2.22 6.70 8.70
C ARG A 56 1.66 7.47 9.89
N LYS A 57 1.75 8.81 9.86
CA LYS A 57 1.23 9.66 10.94
C LYS A 57 -0.28 9.55 11.11
N GLN A 58 -1.02 9.38 10.00
CA GLN A 58 -2.48 9.30 10.03
C GLN A 58 -2.98 7.95 10.53
N LEU A 59 -2.20 6.88 10.36
CA LEU A 59 -2.58 5.55 10.84
C LEU A 59 -2.36 5.34 12.33
N VAL A 60 -1.81 6.34 13.02
CA VAL A 60 -1.74 6.31 14.48
C VAL A 60 -3.14 6.38 15.10
N ASP A 61 -4.09 7.04 14.43
CA ASP A 61 -5.50 7.11 14.80
C ASP A 61 -6.33 5.90 14.30
N LEU A 62 -5.69 4.89 13.70
CA LEU A 62 -6.38 3.66 13.28
C LEU A 62 -6.74 2.82 14.52
N SER A 63 -7.96 2.27 14.56
CA SER A 63 -8.38 1.39 15.65
C SER A 63 -7.61 0.06 15.66
N ASP A 64 -7.31 -0.45 16.86
CA ASP A 64 -6.57 -1.72 17.06
C ASP A 64 -7.27 -2.91 16.39
N GLU A 65 -8.61 -2.90 16.36
CA GLU A 65 -9.42 -3.94 15.70
C GLU A 65 -9.14 -4.03 14.20
N MET A 66 -8.89 -2.90 13.54
CA MET A 66 -8.51 -2.86 12.13
C MET A 66 -7.05 -3.20 11.94
N ALA A 67 -6.17 -2.66 12.79
CA ALA A 67 -4.74 -2.97 12.77
C ALA A 67 -4.46 -4.48 12.93
N THR A 68 -5.34 -5.21 13.63
CA THR A 68 -5.22 -6.67 13.80
C THR A 68 -5.69 -7.45 12.55
N LYS A 69 -6.62 -6.88 11.77
CA LYS A 69 -7.21 -7.54 10.59
C LYS A 69 -6.38 -7.40 9.32
N VAL A 70 -5.58 -6.34 9.21
CA VAL A 70 -4.81 -6.05 8.00
C VAL A 70 -3.36 -5.74 8.32
N ASN A 71 -2.46 -6.23 7.47
CA ASN A 71 -1.04 -5.93 7.61
C ASN A 71 -0.68 -4.68 6.79
N VAL A 72 -0.27 -3.61 7.46
CA VAL A 72 0.10 -2.36 6.80
C VAL A 72 1.60 -2.30 6.60
N LEU A 73 2.04 -2.25 5.33
CA LEU A 73 3.43 -2.06 4.95
C LEU A 73 3.67 -0.66 4.39
N PHE A 74 4.70 -0.02 4.89
CA PHE A 74 5.12 1.29 4.41
C PHE A 74 6.20 1.15 3.35
N TYR A 75 6.20 2.05 2.37
CA TYR A 75 7.31 2.22 1.44
C TYR A 75 7.78 3.68 1.38
N SER A 76 9.07 3.86 1.15
CA SER A 76 9.71 5.17 0.99
C SER A 76 9.89 5.55 -0.49
N ASP A 77 10.02 4.55 -1.36
CA ASP A 77 10.27 4.69 -2.78
C ASP A 77 9.42 3.69 -3.59
N VAL A 78 9.13 4.01 -4.85
CA VAL A 78 8.33 3.17 -5.75
C VAL A 78 9.00 1.83 -6.03
N ARG A 79 10.34 1.78 -6.08
CA ARG A 79 11.10 0.55 -6.25
C ARG A 79 10.90 -0.38 -5.07
N GLU A 80 11.00 0.17 -3.85
CA GLU A 80 10.77 -0.59 -2.62
C GLU A 80 9.33 -1.12 -2.58
N ALA A 81 8.37 -0.30 -3.00
CA ALA A 81 6.97 -0.69 -3.11
C ALA A 81 6.79 -1.89 -4.06
N PHE A 82 7.43 -1.83 -5.23
CA PHE A 82 7.37 -2.91 -6.21
C PHE A 82 8.01 -4.20 -5.71
N VAL A 83 9.18 -4.12 -5.08
CA VAL A 83 9.87 -5.30 -4.51
C VAL A 83 9.01 -5.97 -3.45
N LYS A 84 8.38 -5.20 -2.56
CA LYS A 84 7.45 -5.71 -1.53
C LYS A 84 6.15 -6.28 -2.11
N ALA A 85 5.76 -5.88 -3.31
CA ALA A 85 4.55 -6.36 -3.96
C ALA A 85 4.75 -7.69 -4.74
N ILE A 86 5.99 -7.96 -5.19
CA ILE A 86 6.36 -9.18 -5.93
C ILE A 86 7.06 -10.23 -5.06
N THR A 87 7.65 -9.82 -3.94
CA THR A 87 8.37 -10.68 -3.00
C THR A 87 7.41 -11.07 -1.88
N ASP A 88 7.40 -12.35 -1.56
CA ASP A 88 6.56 -12.99 -0.55
C ASP A 88 6.63 -12.32 0.83
#